data_AF-A0A943GGL5-F1
#
_entry.id   AF-A0A943GGL5-F1
#
_cell.length_a   1.000
_cell.length_b   1.000
_cell.length_c   1.000
_cell.angle_alpha   90.00
_cell.angle_beta   90.00
_cell.angle_gamma   90.00
#
_symmetry.space_group_name_H-M   'P 1'
#
loop_
_entity.id
_entity.type
_entity.pdbx_description
1 polymer ?
#
loop_
_entity_poly.entity_id
_entity_poly.type
_entity_poly.pdbx_seq_one_letter_code
_entity_poly.pdbx_strand_id
1 'polypeptide(L)'
;MQNKIREKIFTITHILEILVSIIVIIAIIISFTSIPEQMYILYENRGNREALRIFLAYIFNIVICLEFLRMLSKHTFNSLIEVLIFAIARELIVEKTTTIENLVAIIGMAILFFIRKYMLIKMPEE
;
A
#
# COMPACT_ATOMS: atom_id res chain seq x y z
N MET A 1 21.65 -30.88 -9.75
CA MET A 1 20.92 -30.75 -8.46
C MET A 1 20.37 -29.34 -8.22
N GLN A 2 21.12 -28.28 -8.56
CA GLN A 2 20.69 -26.87 -8.39
C GLN A 2 19.41 -26.50 -9.17
N ASN A 3 19.20 -27.05 -10.38
CA ASN A 3 18.00 -26.74 -11.17
C ASN A 3 16.71 -27.26 -10.51
N LYS A 4 16.74 -28.44 -9.86
CA LYS A 4 15.58 -28.98 -9.11
C LYS A 4 15.23 -28.17 -7.86
N ILE A 5 16.23 -27.56 -7.20
CA ILE A 5 16.02 -26.68 -6.04
C ILE A 5 15.41 -25.36 -6.51
N ARG A 6 15.97 -24.78 -7.58
CA ARG A 6 15.47 -23.54 -8.19
C ARG A 6 14.01 -23.69 -8.63
N GLU A 7 13.67 -24.76 -9.34
CA GLU A 7 12.28 -25.04 -9.75
C GLU A 7 11.34 -25.17 -8.56
N LYS A 8 11.72 -25.91 -7.51
CA LYS A 8 10.91 -26.02 -6.28
C LYS A 8 10.68 -24.66 -5.60
N ILE A 9 11.71 -23.81 -5.54
CA ILE A 9 11.58 -22.47 -4.96
C ILE A 9 10.60 -21.62 -5.77
N PHE A 10 10.68 -21.64 -7.11
CA PHE A 10 9.75 -20.91 -7.95
C PHE A 10 8.31 -21.40 -7.78
N THR A 11 8.07 -22.71 -7.74
CA THR A 11 6.74 -23.27 -7.52
C THR A 11 6.16 -22.86 -6.17
N ILE A 12 6.95 -22.94 -5.09
CA ILE A 12 6.50 -22.53 -3.76
C ILE A 12 6.20 -21.03 -3.71
N THR A 13 7.07 -20.21 -4.31
CA THR A 13 6.88 -18.76 -4.36
C THR A 13 5.56 -18.39 -5.06
N HIS A 14 5.27 -19.03 -6.19
CA HIS A 14 4.03 -18.81 -6.93
C HIS A 14 2.78 -19.23 -6.15
N ILE A 15 2.84 -20.36 -5.43
CA ILE A 15 1.73 -20.79 -4.56
C ILE A 15 1.49 -19.77 -3.43
N LEU A 16 2.56 -19.27 -2.81
CA LEU A 16 2.47 -18.26 -1.76
C LEU A 16 1.87 -16.94 -2.27
N GLU A 17 2.24 -16.51 -3.46
CA GLU A 17 1.71 -15.29 -4.10
C GLU A 17 0.20 -15.38 -4.35
N ILE A 18 -0.28 -16.51 -4.88
CA ILE A 18 -1.71 -16.76 -5.08
C ILE A 18 -2.44 -16.75 -3.73
N LEU A 19 -1.88 -17.43 -2.73
CA LEU A 19 -2.46 -17.51 -1.39
C LEU A 19 -2.58 -16.13 -0.75
N VAL A 20 -1.51 -15.32 -0.78
CA VAL A 20 -1.51 -13.95 -0.25
C VAL A 20 -2.54 -13.09 -0.99
N SER A 21 -2.62 -13.19 -2.33
CA SER A 21 -3.59 -12.46 -3.12
C SER A 21 -5.03 -12.79 -2.72
N ILE A 22 -5.35 -14.07 -2.49
CA ILE A 22 -6.67 -14.50 -2.01
C ILE A 22 -6.98 -13.90 -0.63
N ILE A 23 -6.03 -13.95 0.30
CA ILE A 23 -6.22 -13.36 1.64
C ILE A 23 -6.51 -11.86 1.54
N VAL A 24 -5.73 -11.13 0.73
CA VAL A 24 -5.90 -9.69 0.54
C VAL A 24 -7.26 -9.38 -0.10
N ILE A 25 -7.71 -10.16 -1.09
CA ILE A 25 -9.05 -10.03 -1.70
C ILE A 25 -10.15 -10.18 -0.64
N ILE A 26 -10.06 -11.19 0.22
CA ILE A 26 -11.03 -11.41 1.30
C ILE A 26 -11.04 -10.20 2.27
N ALA A 27 -9.86 -9.73 2.68
CA ALA A 27 -9.74 -8.57 3.56
C ALA A 27 -10.35 -7.29 2.94
N ILE A 28 -10.15 -7.09 1.64
CA ILE A 28 -10.75 -5.98 0.89
C ILE A 28 -12.28 -6.10 0.89
N ILE A 29 -12.84 -7.28 0.56
CA ILE A 29 -14.29 -7.50 0.55
C ILE A 29 -14.91 -7.19 1.91
N ILE A 30 -14.31 -7.71 3.00
CA ILE A 30 -14.75 -7.41 4.36
C ILE A 30 -14.70 -5.89 4.62
N SER A 31 -13.62 -5.23 4.22
CA SER A 31 -13.48 -3.79 4.40
C SER A 31 -14.53 -2.99 3.61
N PHE A 32 -14.90 -3.43 2.40
CA PHE A 32 -15.96 -2.81 1.61
C PHE A 32 -17.32 -2.91 2.30
N THR A 33 -17.62 -4.04 2.95
CA THR A 33 -18.90 -4.21 3.65
C THR A 33 -19.09 -3.25 4.84
N SER A 34 -18.01 -2.77 5.46
CA SER A 34 -18.08 -1.82 6.57
C SER A 34 -18.08 -0.35 6.15
N ILE A 35 -17.93 -0.03 4.85
CA ILE A 35 -17.98 1.37 4.36
C ILE A 35 -19.29 2.10 4.73
N PRO A 36 -20.49 1.50 4.57
CA PRO A 36 -21.73 2.18 4.91
C PRO A 36 -21.82 2.54 6.40
N GLU A 37 -21.31 1.68 7.28
CA GLU A 37 -21.23 1.94 8.73
C GLU A 37 -20.30 3.12 9.02
N GLN A 38 -19.10 3.13 8.43
CA GLN A 38 -18.14 4.24 8.58
C GLN A 38 -18.69 5.58 8.04
N MET A 39 -19.44 5.54 6.93
CA MET A 39 -20.15 6.69 6.39
C MET A 39 -21.24 7.21 7.34
N TYR A 40 -21.98 6.30 7.98
CA TYR A 40 -23.00 6.65 8.97
C TYR A 40 -22.37 7.33 10.19
N ILE A 41 -21.28 6.77 10.72
CA ILE A 41 -20.54 7.35 11.86
C ILE A 41 -20.04 8.76 11.52
N LEU A 42 -19.53 8.97 10.31
CA LEU A 42 -19.11 10.30 9.84
C LEU A 42 -20.29 11.28 9.75
N TYR A 43 -21.43 10.82 9.24
CA TYR A 43 -22.63 11.63 9.10
C TYR A 43 -23.21 12.05 10.47
N GLU A 44 -23.25 11.11 11.42
CA GLU A 44 -23.71 11.37 12.79
C GLU A 44 -22.81 12.39 13.50
N ASN A 45 -21.49 12.26 13.33
CA ASN A 45 -20.48 13.13 13.91
C ASN A 45 -20.08 14.29 12.99
N ARG A 46 -20.99 14.75 12.11
CA ARG A 46 -20.71 15.81 11.14
C ARG A 46 -20.15 17.07 11.80
N GLY A 47 -19.06 17.60 11.22
CA GLY A 47 -18.33 18.75 11.74
C GLY A 47 -17.20 18.40 12.73
N ASN A 48 -17.11 17.15 13.20
CA ASN A 48 -15.97 16.68 13.98
C ASN A 48 -14.80 16.33 13.06
N ARG A 49 -13.69 17.06 13.18
CA ARG A 49 -12.45 16.80 12.42
C ARG A 49 -11.90 15.39 12.65
N GLU A 50 -12.11 14.84 13.85
CA GLU A 50 -11.64 13.49 14.19
C GLU A 50 -12.46 12.40 13.48
N ALA A 51 -13.78 12.61 13.32
CA ALA A 51 -14.64 11.67 12.58
C ALA A 51 -14.25 11.62 11.09
N LEU A 52 -13.99 12.77 10.48
CA LEU A 52 -13.48 12.85 9.10
C LEU A 52 -12.11 12.18 8.98
N ARG A 53 -11.21 12.41 9.94
CA ARG A 53 -9.89 11.78 9.99
C ARG A 53 -10.00 10.25 10.03
N ILE A 54 -10.82 9.69 10.92
CA ILE A 54 -11.02 8.24 11.05
C ILE A 54 -11.58 7.66 9.75
N PHE A 55 -12.58 8.33 9.17
CA PHE A 55 -13.16 7.90 7.90
C PHE A 55 -12.13 7.91 6.76
N LEU A 56 -11.33 8.97 6.63
CA LEU A 56 -10.27 9.05 5.61
C LEU A 56 -9.19 8.01 5.83
N ALA A 57 -8.79 7.75 7.08
CA ALA A 57 -7.86 6.68 7.44
C ALA A 57 -8.37 5.33 6.91
N TYR A 58 -9.65 5.06 7.14
CA TYR A 58 -10.31 3.82 6.72
C TYR A 58 -10.32 3.67 5.19
N ILE A 59 -10.74 4.71 4.46
CA ILE A 59 -10.77 4.69 2.99
C ILE A 59 -9.36 4.53 2.41
N PHE A 60 -8.38 5.27 2.92
CA PHE A 60 -7.01 5.15 2.42
C PHE A 60 -6.38 3.79 2.73
N ASN A 61 -6.72 3.14 3.86
CA ASN A 61 -6.32 1.75 4.12
C ASN A 61 -6.82 0.82 3.00
N ILE A 62 -8.08 0.94 2.57
CA ILE A 62 -8.64 0.13 1.49
C ILE A 62 -7.90 0.40 0.17
N VAL A 63 -7.64 1.66 -0.16
CA VAL A 63 -6.92 2.02 -1.40
C VAL A 63 -5.51 1.43 -1.43
N ILE A 64 -4.77 1.47 -0.32
CA ILE A 64 -3.44 0.83 -0.24
C ILE A 64 -3.56 -0.68 -0.45
N CYS A 65 -4.54 -1.35 0.16
CA CYS A 65 -4.74 -2.78 -0.03
C CYS A 65 -5.06 -3.13 -1.49
N LEU A 66 -5.87 -2.31 -2.17
CA LEU A 66 -6.18 -2.48 -3.59
C LEU A 66 -4.96 -2.33 -4.50
N GLU A 67 -4.13 -1.31 -4.23
CA GLU A 67 -2.89 -1.11 -4.98
C GLU A 67 -1.87 -2.23 -4.69
N PHE A 68 -1.75 -2.66 -3.43
CA PHE A 68 -0.93 -3.80 -3.04
C PHE A 68 -1.35 -5.08 -3.76
N LEU A 69 -2.67 -5.35 -3.84
CA LEU A 69 -3.20 -6.48 -4.61
C LEU A 69 -2.82 -6.39 -6.08
N ARG A 70 -3.01 -5.23 -6.71
CA ARG A 70 -2.65 -5.01 -8.12
C ARG A 70 -1.16 -5.25 -8.38
N MET A 71 -0.34 -4.84 -7.44
CA MET A 71 1.11 -4.99 -7.48
C MET A 71 1.56 -6.44 -7.31
N LEU A 72 0.88 -7.23 -6.46
CA LEU A 72 1.07 -8.68 -6.41
C LEU A 72 0.74 -9.31 -7.76
N SER A 73 -0.40 -8.95 -8.37
CA SER A 73 -0.86 -9.58 -9.62
C SER A 73 -0.04 -9.23 -10.87
N LYS A 74 0.62 -8.06 -10.92
CA LYS A 74 1.37 -7.61 -12.11
C LYS A 74 2.87 -7.78 -12.00
N HIS A 75 3.41 -8.15 -10.83
CA HIS A 75 4.85 -8.25 -10.55
C HIS A 75 5.70 -7.02 -10.99
N THR A 76 5.11 -5.86 -11.20
CA THR A 76 5.85 -4.67 -11.63
C THR A 76 6.41 -3.97 -10.41
N PHE A 77 7.72 -4.13 -10.17
CA PHE A 77 8.43 -3.43 -9.10
C PHE A 77 8.29 -1.90 -9.20
N ASN A 78 8.05 -1.36 -10.40
CA ASN A 78 7.76 0.06 -10.60
C ASN A 78 6.52 0.56 -9.84
N SER A 79 5.52 -0.29 -9.63
CA SER A 79 4.31 0.06 -8.89
C SER A 79 4.55 0.11 -7.37
N LEU A 80 5.52 -0.64 -6.82
CA LEU A 80 5.82 -0.65 -5.37
C LEU A 80 6.13 0.74 -4.83
N ILE A 81 7.01 1.48 -5.51
CA ILE A 81 7.44 2.80 -5.03
C ILE A 81 6.26 3.78 -5.00
N GLU A 82 5.35 3.72 -5.98
CA GLU A 82 4.16 4.58 -6.02
C GLU A 82 3.21 4.29 -4.86
N VAL A 83 2.99 3.01 -4.55
CA VAL A 83 2.17 2.60 -3.41
C VAL A 83 2.80 3.01 -2.09
N LEU A 84 4.12 2.86 -1.94
CA LEU A 84 4.85 3.28 -0.74
C LEU A 84 4.79 4.80 -0.53
N ILE A 85 4.98 5.59 -1.59
CA ILE A 85 4.86 7.05 -1.50
C ILE A 85 3.44 7.44 -1.11
N PHE A 86 2.41 6.83 -1.71
CA PHE A 86 1.03 7.07 -1.35
C PHE A 86 0.74 6.69 0.11
N ALA A 87 1.26 5.56 0.58
CA ALA A 87 1.14 5.09 1.96
C ALA A 87 1.75 6.08 2.96
N ILE A 88 2.95 6.60 2.68
CA ILE A 88 3.59 7.61 3.54
C ILE A 88 2.82 8.93 3.48
N ALA A 89 2.42 9.37 2.28
CA ALA A 89 1.72 10.64 2.09
C ALA A 89 0.37 10.68 2.83
N ARG A 90 -0.39 9.58 2.84
CA ARG A 90 -1.67 9.55 3.57
C ARG A 90 -1.47 9.56 5.08
N GLU A 91 -0.40 8.95 5.59
CA GLU A 91 -0.07 8.90 7.02
C GLU A 91 0.25 10.32 7.50
N LEU A 92 0.97 11.11 6.70
CA LEU A 92 1.20 12.54 6.94
C LEU A 92 -0.08 13.39 6.97
N ILE A 93 -1.08 13.05 6.16
CA ILE A 93 -2.34 13.82 6.07
C ILE A 93 -3.29 13.44 7.19
N VAL A 94 -3.34 12.16 7.54
CA VAL A 94 -4.34 11.61 8.45
C VAL A 94 -3.82 11.58 9.88
N GLU A 95 -2.55 11.32 10.14
CA GLU A 95 -2.06 11.17 11.51
C GLU A 95 -1.58 12.49 12.13
N LYS A 96 -1.70 12.58 13.46
CA LYS A 96 -1.14 13.68 14.25
C LYS A 96 0.31 13.33 14.58
N THR A 97 1.15 13.39 13.57
CA THR A 97 2.60 13.21 13.68
C THR A 97 3.26 14.52 14.09
N THR A 98 4.40 14.41 14.76
CA THR A 98 5.21 15.56 15.14
C THR A 98 5.86 16.19 13.89
N THR A 99 6.26 17.45 14.00
CA THR A 99 6.96 18.15 12.91
C THR A 99 8.23 17.42 12.47
N ILE A 100 8.92 16.75 13.40
CA ILE A 100 10.15 15.99 13.12
C ILE A 100 9.81 14.71 12.35
N GLU A 101 8.80 13.96 12.77
CA GLU A 101 8.33 12.75 12.05
C GLU A 101 7.91 13.10 10.63
N ASN A 102 7.18 14.21 10.45
CA ASN A 102 6.79 14.71 9.14
C ASN A 102 8.01 15.04 8.26
N LEU A 103 9.01 15.71 8.82
CA LEU A 103 10.23 16.04 8.11
C LEU A 103 10.97 14.78 7.65
N VAL A 104 11.10 13.78 8.54
CA VAL A 104 11.76 12.50 8.22
C VAL A 104 11.02 11.76 7.11
N ALA A 105 9.69 11.68 7.18
CA ALA A 105 8.87 11.05 6.16
C ALA A 105 8.97 11.76 4.80
N ILE A 106 8.97 13.10 4.78
CA ILE A 106 9.16 13.88 3.55
C ILE A 106 10.56 13.64 2.95
N ILE A 107 11.62 13.64 3.78
CA ILE A 107 12.98 13.30 3.34
C ILE A 107 13.03 11.87 2.79
N GLY A 108 12.38 10.92 3.46
CA GLY A 108 12.26 9.54 3.00
C GLY A 108 11.59 9.43 1.63
N MET A 109 10.46 10.11 1.42
CA MET A 109 9.80 10.18 0.11
C MET A 109 10.70 10.80 -0.96
N ALA A 110 11.45 11.86 -0.64
CA ALA A 110 12.39 12.50 -1.56
C ALA A 110 13.52 11.53 -1.97
N ILE A 111 14.05 10.75 -1.03
CA ILE A 111 15.05 9.72 -1.29
C ILE A 111 14.47 8.61 -2.16
N LEU A 112 13.26 8.11 -1.88
CA LEU A 112 12.59 7.10 -2.71
C LEU A 112 12.41 7.59 -4.15
N PHE A 113 12.03 8.86 -4.34
CA PHE A 113 11.89 9.47 -5.65
C PHE A 113 13.24 9.60 -6.37
N PHE A 114 14.30 9.94 -5.63
CA PHE A 114 15.66 10.01 -6.16
C PHE A 114 16.16 8.63 -6.60
N ILE A 115 15.98 7.59 -5.77
CA ILE A 115 16.33 6.21 -6.11
C ILE A 115 15.57 5.78 -7.36
N ARG A 116 14.26 6.04 -7.43
CA ARG A 116 13.46 5.74 -8.62
C ARG A 116 14.06 6.39 -9.87
N LYS A 117 14.38 7.68 -9.80
CA LYS A 117 14.88 8.45 -10.95
C LYS A 117 16.25 7.97 -11.42
N TYR A 118 17.17 7.60 -10.53
CA TYR A 118 18.57 7.34 -10.91
C TYR A 118 18.97 5.85 -10.92
N MET A 119 18.25 4.98 -10.23
CA MET A 119 18.57 3.55 -10.16
C MET A 119 17.88 2.73 -11.26
N LEU A 120 16.64 3.09 -11.64
CA LEU A 120 15.89 2.37 -12.69
C LEU A 120 16.32 2.74 -14.12
N ILE A 121 16.96 3.90 -14.34
CA ILE A 121 17.52 4.29 -15.66
C ILE A 121 18.71 3.39 -16.07
N LYS A 122 19.27 2.58 -15.14
CA LYS A 122 20.41 1.69 -15.41
C LYS A 122 20.06 0.23 -15.71
N MET A 123 18.80 -0.19 -15.58
CA MET A 123 18.41 -1.55 -15.98
C MET A 123 17.81 -1.49 -17.40
N PRO A 124 18.51 -1.96 -18.44
CA PRO A 124 17.86 -2.22 -19.71
C PRO A 124 16.79 -3.28 -19.46
N GLU A 125 15.57 -3.01 -19.94
CA GLU A 125 14.52 -4.03 -19.96
C GLU A 125 14.97 -5.14 -20.92
N GLU A 126 15.39 -6.28 -20.36
CA GLU A 126 15.64 -7.54 -21.08
C GLU A 126 14.39 -8.44 -21.04
#